data_AF-C7N2W7-F1
#
_entry.id   AF-C7N2W7-F1
#
_cell.length_a   1.000
_cell.length_b   1.000
_cell.length_c   1.000
_cell.angle_alpha   90.00
_cell.angle_beta   90.00
_cell.angle_gamma   90.00
#
_symmetry.space_group_name_H-M   'P 1'
#
loop_
_entity.id
_entity.type
_entity.pdbx_description
1 polymer ?
#
loop_
_entity_poly.entity_id
_entity_poly.type
_entity_poly.pdbx_seq_one_letter_code
_entity_poly.pdbx_strand_id
1 'polypeptide(L)'
;MKRIQRASHTTSKNKLTLVAGTIGALLVALAIGCSPSGTNATSSDGDATDSATFDTASYQLHVENCDGGAGLASFHTALGYDCTSCHGSDLPDQLSGIETEDGSEPELTSTYFVDNDKCFACHGTWEDLATATESLGDYNPHDSIHGTVQYCNECHKGHSEQVDICGECHPNGGQTMRGTVS
;
A
#
# COMPACT_ATOMS: atom_id res chain seq x y z
N MET A 1 28.68 55.75 -51.75
CA MET A 1 27.33 56.13 -51.27
C MET A 1 26.37 55.80 -52.40
N LYS A 2 25.53 54.77 -52.37
CA LYS A 2 24.35 54.59 -51.51
C LYS A 2 23.98 53.09 -51.54
N ARG A 3 23.88 52.46 -50.38
CA ARG A 3 23.35 51.10 -50.18
C ARG A 3 21.86 51.11 -50.54
N ILE A 4 21.41 50.13 -51.30
CA ILE A 4 19.99 49.82 -51.44
C ILE A 4 19.82 48.37 -50.98
N GLN A 5 19.41 48.20 -49.73
CA GLN A 5 18.91 46.93 -49.21
C GLN A 5 17.50 46.71 -49.76
N ARG A 6 17.23 45.54 -50.34
CA ARG A 6 15.86 45.10 -50.65
C ARG A 6 15.38 44.10 -49.60
N ALA A 7 14.13 44.28 -49.26
CA ALA A 7 13.43 43.78 -48.10
C ALA A 7 13.18 42.27 -48.11
N SER A 8 13.05 41.76 -46.88
CA SER A 8 12.52 40.48 -46.46
C SER A 8 11.21 40.10 -47.17
N HIS A 9 11.11 38.84 -47.59
CA HIS A 9 9.84 38.13 -47.77
C HIS A 9 9.92 36.84 -46.95
N THR A 10 9.27 36.87 -45.80
CA THR A 10 8.97 35.72 -44.97
C THR A 10 7.81 34.95 -45.61
N THR A 11 8.07 33.80 -46.22
CA THR A 11 7.01 32.88 -46.61
C THR A 11 6.77 31.88 -45.49
N SER A 12 5.80 32.20 -44.64
CA SER A 12 5.16 31.25 -43.73
C SER A 12 4.60 30.08 -44.53
N LYS A 13 5.06 28.86 -44.23
CA LYS A 13 4.43 27.62 -44.69
C LYS A 13 3.95 26.87 -43.46
N ASN A 14 2.69 27.13 -43.11
CA ASN A 14 1.90 26.28 -42.24
C ASN A 14 1.91 24.86 -42.81
N LYS A 15 2.59 23.93 -42.13
CA LYS A 15 2.41 22.50 -42.32
C LYS A 15 1.91 21.92 -41.01
N LEU A 16 0.59 22.03 -40.85
CA LEU A 16 -0.19 21.19 -39.97
C LEU A 16 0.09 19.74 -40.38
N THR A 17 0.92 19.05 -39.62
CA THR A 17 1.19 17.62 -39.81
C THR A 17 0.84 16.94 -38.50
N LEU A 18 -0.35 16.34 -38.54
CA LEU A 18 -0.94 15.42 -37.61
C LEU A 18 0.09 14.34 -37.25
N VAL A 19 0.69 14.39 -36.06
CA VAL A 19 1.44 13.25 -35.51
C VAL A 19 0.45 12.41 -34.71
N ALA A 20 0.14 11.27 -35.29
CA ALA A 20 -0.70 10.22 -34.72
C ALA A 20 -0.21 9.85 -33.31
N GLY A 21 -1.15 9.78 -32.38
CA GLY A 21 -0.88 9.37 -31.01
C GLY A 21 -0.33 7.95 -30.95
N THR A 22 0.85 7.81 -30.37
CA THR A 22 1.34 6.54 -29.83
C THR A 22 0.79 6.40 -28.41
N ILE A 23 -0.46 5.94 -28.32
CA ILE A 23 -0.94 5.21 -27.15
C ILE A 23 -0.30 3.82 -27.28
N GLY A 24 0.63 3.46 -26.39
CA GLY A 24 1.23 2.14 -26.47
C GLY A 24 2.48 1.96 -25.64
N ALA A 25 2.32 2.00 -24.32
CA ALA A 25 3.07 1.15 -23.37
C ALA A 25 2.41 1.30 -22.00
N LEU A 26 1.23 0.73 -21.84
CA LEU A 26 0.77 0.31 -20.52
C LEU A 26 1.74 -0.80 -20.11
N LEU A 27 2.71 -0.48 -19.27
CA LEU A 27 3.44 -1.48 -18.50
C LEU A 27 2.40 -2.13 -17.58
N VAL A 28 1.81 -3.22 -18.07
CA VAL A 28 1.14 -4.19 -17.21
C VAL A 28 2.25 -4.78 -16.36
N ALA A 29 2.50 -4.16 -15.21
CA ALA A 29 3.15 -4.83 -14.11
C ALA A 29 2.39 -6.15 -13.92
N LEU A 30 3.14 -7.24 -14.02
CA LEU A 30 2.64 -8.58 -13.78
C LEU A 30 2.10 -8.57 -12.34
N ALA A 31 0.80 -8.36 -12.17
CA ALA A 31 0.15 -8.57 -10.89
C ALA A 31 0.28 -10.05 -10.60
N ILE A 32 1.29 -10.40 -9.81
CA ILE A 32 1.45 -11.73 -9.25
C ILE A 32 0.24 -11.92 -8.31
N GLY A 33 -0.82 -12.48 -8.90
CA GLY A 33 -1.68 -13.48 -8.30
C GLY A 33 -2.25 -13.21 -6.91
N CYS A 34 -2.77 -12.02 -6.65
CA CYS A 34 -3.64 -11.78 -5.51
C CYS A 34 -4.99 -11.31 -6.09
N SER A 35 -5.90 -12.25 -6.32
CA SER A 35 -7.28 -11.89 -6.71
C SER A 35 -8.08 -11.71 -5.43
N PRO A 36 -9.00 -10.73 -5.36
CA PRO A 36 -9.87 -10.58 -4.21
C PRO A 36 -10.65 -11.88 -4.00
N SER A 37 -10.48 -12.48 -2.83
CA SER A 37 -11.27 -13.62 -2.37
C SER A 37 -12.69 -13.11 -2.14
N GLY A 38 -13.53 -13.19 -3.18
CA GLY A 38 -14.90 -12.70 -3.15
C GLY A 38 -15.79 -13.52 -2.23
N THR A 39 -15.65 -13.35 -0.92
CA THR A 39 -16.68 -13.58 0.10
C THR A 39 -16.33 -12.70 1.29
N ASN A 40 -17.07 -11.60 1.47
CA ASN A 40 -17.08 -10.89 2.75
C ASN A 40 -17.53 -11.91 3.80
N ALA A 41 -16.64 -12.26 4.74
CA ALA A 41 -17.03 -12.98 5.93
C ALA A 41 -17.91 -12.05 6.76
N THR A 42 -19.20 -11.98 6.44
CA THR A 42 -20.21 -11.61 7.43
C THR A 42 -20.28 -12.80 8.38
N SER A 43 -19.45 -12.76 9.43
CA SER A 43 -19.51 -13.72 10.52
C SER A 43 -20.79 -13.49 11.32
N SER A 44 -21.89 -14.01 10.80
CA SER A 44 -23.10 -14.26 11.56
C SER A 44 -23.61 -15.60 11.04
N ASP A 45 -23.49 -16.62 11.89
CA ASP A 45 -24.04 -17.97 11.75
C ASP A 45 -23.17 -19.02 11.03
N GLY A 46 -22.25 -19.64 11.79
CA GLY A 46 -22.21 -21.11 11.85
C GLY A 46 -20.93 -21.86 11.39
N ASP A 47 -20.56 -22.80 12.27
CA ASP A 47 -19.73 -24.01 12.07
C ASP A 47 -18.21 -23.88 12.12
N ALA A 48 -17.71 -23.81 13.36
CA ALA A 48 -16.32 -23.98 13.73
C ALA A 48 -15.92 -25.48 13.72
N THR A 49 -15.62 -26.05 12.56
CA THR A 49 -14.85 -27.32 12.49
C THR A 49 -13.93 -27.38 11.27
N ASP A 50 -12.89 -26.54 11.23
CA ASP A 50 -11.51 -26.90 10.87
C ASP A 50 -10.67 -25.65 10.55
N SER A 51 -9.43 -25.65 11.06
CA SER A 51 -8.54 -24.49 11.31
C SER A 51 -8.92 -23.75 12.58
N ALA A 52 -7.96 -23.58 13.50
CA ALA A 52 -8.12 -22.81 14.73
C ALA A 52 -8.71 -21.44 14.38
N THR A 53 -10.00 -21.28 14.69
CA THR A 53 -10.87 -20.29 14.07
C THR A 53 -10.50 -18.91 14.55
N PHE A 54 -10.05 -18.07 13.62
CA PHE A 54 -10.02 -16.62 13.76
C PHE A 54 -11.40 -16.14 14.22
N ASP A 55 -11.56 -15.87 15.52
CA ASP A 55 -12.83 -15.44 16.08
C ASP A 55 -12.97 -13.92 15.95
N THR A 56 -13.47 -13.47 14.80
CA THR A 56 -13.84 -12.07 14.60
C THR A 56 -14.82 -11.56 15.66
N ALA A 57 -15.59 -12.46 16.31
CA ALA A 57 -16.55 -12.04 17.32
C ALA A 57 -15.86 -11.45 18.56
N SER A 58 -14.65 -11.93 18.87
CA SER A 58 -13.81 -11.45 19.98
C SER A 58 -13.00 -10.20 19.65
N TYR A 59 -12.98 -9.76 18.38
CA TYR A 59 -12.19 -8.61 17.91
C TYR A 59 -13.04 -7.59 17.14
N GLN A 60 -14.12 -7.12 17.77
CA GLN A 60 -15.09 -6.22 17.12
C GLN A 60 -14.48 -4.87 16.74
N LEU A 61 -13.60 -4.31 17.58
CA LEU A 61 -12.96 -3.03 17.29
C LEU A 61 -12.12 -3.10 16.00
N HIS A 62 -11.39 -4.19 15.80
CA HIS A 62 -10.60 -4.41 14.58
C HIS A 62 -11.48 -4.70 13.36
N VAL A 63 -12.59 -5.44 13.54
CA VAL A 63 -13.57 -5.68 12.49
C VAL A 63 -14.24 -4.38 12.04
N GLU A 64 -14.65 -3.52 12.98
CA GLU A 64 -15.23 -2.22 12.68
C GLU A 64 -14.23 -1.30 11.98
N ASN A 65 -12.94 -1.35 12.35
CA ASN A 65 -11.90 -0.56 11.67
C ASN A 65 -11.71 -0.96 10.19
N CYS A 66 -12.05 -2.19 9.79
CA CYS A 66 -12.05 -2.59 8.39
C CYS A 66 -13.12 -1.88 7.54
N ASP A 67 -14.10 -1.22 8.14
CA ASP A 67 -15.14 -0.46 7.44
C ASP A 67 -14.84 1.04 7.47
N GLY A 68 -13.89 1.47 6.62
CA GLY A 68 -13.57 2.89 6.47
C GLY A 68 -12.69 3.48 7.57
N GLY A 69 -12.12 2.65 8.44
CA GLY A 69 -11.14 3.07 9.44
C GLY A 69 -9.82 3.55 8.82
N ALA A 70 -8.96 4.10 9.67
CA ALA A 70 -7.59 4.47 9.32
C ALA A 70 -6.71 3.22 9.32
N GLY A 71 -6.10 2.89 8.18
CA GLY A 71 -5.17 1.78 8.06
C GLY A 71 -5.34 0.94 6.79
N LEU A 72 -4.36 0.07 6.54
CA LEU A 72 -4.35 -0.80 5.39
C LEU A 72 -5.47 -1.84 5.37
N ALA A 73 -6.00 -2.25 6.52
CA ALA A 73 -7.09 -3.22 6.60
C ALA A 73 -8.32 -2.69 5.88
N SER A 74 -8.75 -1.46 6.22
CA SER A 74 -9.82 -0.72 5.54
C SER A 74 -9.56 -0.53 4.04
N PHE A 75 -8.31 -0.22 3.67
CA PHE A 75 -7.95 -0.08 2.26
C PHE A 75 -8.06 -1.41 1.48
N HIS A 76 -7.59 -2.52 2.04
CA HIS A 76 -7.62 -3.83 1.37
C HIS A 76 -9.03 -4.44 1.38
N THR A 77 -9.82 -4.26 2.43
CA THR A 77 -11.23 -4.68 2.47
C THR A 77 -12.05 -3.91 1.43
N ALA A 78 -11.80 -2.61 1.25
CA ALA A 78 -12.42 -1.82 0.18
C ALA A 78 -12.04 -2.30 -1.23
N LEU A 79 -10.91 -3.00 -1.38
CA LEU A 79 -10.50 -3.66 -2.63
C LEU A 79 -11.05 -5.09 -2.78
N GLY A 80 -11.79 -5.60 -1.79
CA GLY A 80 -12.42 -6.91 -1.82
C GLY A 80 -11.57 -8.05 -1.24
N TYR A 81 -10.52 -7.74 -0.49
CA TYR A 81 -9.78 -8.75 0.27
C TYR A 81 -10.46 -9.05 1.60
N ASP A 82 -10.32 -10.29 2.06
CA ASP A 82 -10.89 -10.76 3.32
C ASP A 82 -9.85 -10.75 4.46
N CYS A 83 -10.29 -11.05 5.68
CA CYS A 83 -9.42 -11.10 6.85
C CYS A 83 -8.24 -12.08 6.66
N THR A 84 -8.49 -13.20 5.97
CA THR A 84 -7.51 -14.28 5.79
C THR A 84 -6.43 -13.95 4.77
N SER A 85 -6.63 -12.89 3.99
CA SER A 85 -5.65 -12.36 3.05
C SER A 85 -4.37 -11.90 3.77
N CYS A 86 -4.50 -11.44 5.02
CA CYS A 86 -3.38 -11.04 5.88
C CYS A 86 -3.25 -11.92 7.13
N HIS A 87 -4.35 -12.24 7.80
CA HIS A 87 -4.34 -13.01 9.04
C HIS A 87 -4.37 -14.52 8.74
N GLY A 88 -3.23 -15.18 8.98
CA GLY A 88 -3.12 -16.64 8.87
C GLY A 88 -3.70 -17.37 10.09
N SER A 89 -3.35 -18.64 10.25
CA SER A 89 -3.67 -19.46 11.44
C SER A 89 -2.97 -18.99 12.72
N ASP A 90 -2.10 -17.99 12.62
CA ASP A 90 -1.05 -17.69 13.59
C ASP A 90 -1.44 -16.48 14.46
N LEU A 91 -2.74 -16.24 14.61
CA LEU A 91 -3.26 -15.08 15.34
C LEU A 91 -2.64 -14.89 16.74
N PRO A 92 -2.41 -15.95 17.55
CA PRO A 92 -1.71 -15.79 18.82
C PRO A 92 -0.30 -15.20 18.68
N ASP A 93 0.44 -15.57 17.64
CA ASP A 93 1.78 -15.02 17.38
C ASP A 93 1.68 -13.55 16.96
N GLN A 94 0.65 -13.21 16.19
CA GLN A 94 0.39 -11.83 15.77
C GLN A 94 -0.05 -10.91 16.93
N LEU A 95 -0.71 -11.48 17.96
CA LEU A 95 -1.04 -10.80 19.22
C LEU A 95 0.11 -10.76 20.24
N SER A 96 1.20 -11.48 19.99
CA SER A 96 2.28 -11.58 20.97
C SER A 96 2.84 -10.19 21.31
N GLY A 97 2.74 -9.82 22.59
CA GLY A 97 3.23 -8.54 23.10
C GLY A 97 2.22 -7.39 23.15
N ILE A 98 0.97 -7.59 22.71
CA ILE A 98 -0.12 -6.61 22.85
C ILE A 98 -1.32 -7.14 23.63
N GLU A 99 -1.20 -8.36 24.16
CA GLU A 99 -2.22 -8.96 25.02
C GLU A 99 -2.51 -8.07 26.22
N THR A 100 -3.79 -7.84 26.49
CA THR A 100 -4.24 -7.12 27.67
C THR A 100 -4.27 -8.07 28.86
N GLU A 101 -3.93 -7.58 30.05
CA GLU A 101 -3.91 -8.42 31.26
C GLU A 101 -5.29 -8.99 31.62
N ASP A 102 -6.36 -8.32 31.19
CA ASP A 102 -7.75 -8.73 31.41
C ASP A 102 -8.35 -9.54 30.25
N GLY A 103 -7.56 -9.79 29.19
CA GLY A 103 -8.00 -10.51 28.00
C GLY A 103 -9.00 -9.75 27.13
N SER A 104 -9.17 -8.44 27.35
CA SER A 104 -9.89 -7.56 26.45
C SER A 104 -9.20 -7.43 25.09
N GLU A 105 -9.98 -7.13 24.06
CA GLU A 105 -9.46 -6.81 22.74
C GLU A 105 -8.42 -5.67 22.83
N PRO A 106 -7.23 -5.81 22.20
CA PRO A 106 -6.24 -4.74 22.21
C PRO A 106 -6.75 -3.49 21.49
N GLU A 107 -6.24 -2.33 21.89
CA GLU A 107 -6.50 -1.07 21.19
C GLU A 107 -6.00 -1.13 19.74
N LEU A 108 -6.60 -0.32 18.86
CA LEU A 108 -6.19 -0.12 17.46
C LEU A 108 -4.79 0.51 17.40
N THR A 109 -3.79 -0.35 17.56
CA THR A 109 -2.40 0.05 17.72
C THR A 109 -1.54 -0.54 16.62
N SER A 110 -0.44 0.14 16.41
CA SER A 110 0.48 -0.06 15.30
C SER A 110 1.47 -1.21 15.53
N THR A 111 1.32 -1.97 16.61
CA THR A 111 2.27 -2.99 17.09
C THR A 111 1.92 -4.41 16.67
N TYR A 112 0.79 -4.61 15.98
CA TYR A 112 0.39 -5.92 15.49
C TYR A 112 1.38 -6.48 14.49
N PHE A 113 1.87 -7.70 14.74
CA PHE A 113 2.85 -8.33 13.86
C PHE A 113 2.18 -9.07 12.71
N VAL A 114 2.55 -8.74 11.48
CA VAL A 114 2.24 -9.54 10.29
C VAL A 114 3.56 -9.81 9.58
N ASP A 115 3.84 -11.08 9.31
CA ASP A 115 5.05 -11.47 8.61
C ASP A 115 5.06 -10.91 7.17
N ASN A 116 6.23 -10.46 6.72
CA ASN A 116 6.41 -9.87 5.38
C ASN A 116 6.00 -10.82 4.26
N ASP A 117 6.07 -12.14 4.46
CA ASP A 117 5.67 -13.11 3.44
C ASP A 117 4.20 -12.92 3.01
N LYS A 118 3.33 -12.45 3.92
CA LYS A 118 1.94 -12.08 3.59
C LYS A 118 1.87 -10.88 2.65
N CYS A 119 2.72 -9.88 2.88
CA CYS A 119 2.81 -8.71 2.02
C CYS A 119 3.42 -9.07 0.66
N PHE A 120 4.53 -9.82 0.66
CA PHE A 120 5.29 -10.17 -0.54
C PHE A 120 4.54 -11.07 -1.50
N ALA A 121 3.59 -11.87 -0.99
CA ALA A 121 2.72 -12.69 -1.83
C ALA A 121 1.98 -11.87 -2.91
N CYS A 122 1.71 -10.59 -2.66
CA CYS A 122 0.96 -9.71 -3.56
C CYS A 122 1.75 -8.47 -4.00
N HIS A 123 2.72 -8.01 -3.20
CA HIS A 123 3.51 -6.79 -3.44
C HIS A 123 4.91 -7.03 -4.01
N GLY A 124 5.37 -8.29 -4.09
CA GLY A 124 6.72 -8.62 -4.54
C GLY A 124 7.76 -8.47 -3.44
N THR A 125 9.04 -8.62 -3.80
CA THR A 125 10.16 -8.55 -2.87
C THR A 125 10.54 -7.11 -2.50
N TRP A 126 11.42 -6.93 -1.52
CA TRP A 126 12.03 -5.62 -1.23
C TRP A 126 12.69 -4.98 -2.46
N GLU A 127 13.36 -5.76 -3.31
CA GLU A 127 14.01 -5.24 -4.54
C GLU A 127 12.97 -4.77 -5.58
N ASP A 128 11.86 -5.51 -5.70
CA ASP A 128 10.75 -5.11 -6.58
C ASP A 128 10.12 -3.79 -6.10
N LEU A 129 9.92 -3.66 -4.78
CA LEU A 129 9.37 -2.46 -4.16
C LEU A 129 10.31 -1.27 -4.30
N ALA A 130 11.60 -1.45 -4.00
CA ALA A 130 12.65 -0.44 -4.18
C ALA A 130 12.66 0.10 -5.61
N THR A 131 12.60 -0.80 -6.59
CA THR A 131 12.54 -0.45 -8.01
C THR A 131 11.25 0.29 -8.35
N ALA A 132 10.10 -0.18 -7.88
CA ALA A 132 8.81 0.45 -8.12
C ALA A 132 8.72 1.88 -7.55
N THR A 133 9.50 2.17 -6.50
CA THR A 133 9.56 3.48 -5.84
C THR A 133 10.82 4.29 -6.15
N GLU A 134 11.61 3.90 -7.16
CA GLU A 134 12.91 4.54 -7.50
C GLU A 134 12.79 6.05 -7.79
N SER A 135 11.62 6.49 -8.28
CA SER A 135 11.37 7.91 -8.60
C SER A 135 11.44 8.85 -7.38
N LEU A 136 11.41 8.29 -6.17
CA LEU A 136 11.59 9.03 -4.91
C LEU A 136 13.06 9.37 -4.63
N GLY A 137 14.01 8.78 -5.37
CA GLY A 137 15.45 9.00 -5.21
C GLY A 137 15.91 8.72 -3.78
N ASP A 138 16.66 9.66 -3.19
CA ASP A 138 17.21 9.54 -1.83
C ASP A 138 16.14 9.41 -0.73
N TYR A 139 14.85 9.66 -1.05
CA TYR A 139 13.73 9.51 -0.11
C TYR A 139 13.01 8.16 -0.26
N ASN A 140 13.52 7.22 -1.05
CA ASN A 140 12.90 5.92 -1.25
C ASN A 140 12.88 5.10 0.06
N PRO A 141 11.71 4.88 0.70
CA PRO A 141 11.66 4.16 1.98
C PRO A 141 11.97 2.67 1.83
N HIS A 142 11.87 2.12 0.62
CA HIS A 142 12.15 0.71 0.33
C HIS A 142 13.60 0.47 -0.11
N ASP A 143 14.40 1.53 -0.25
CA ASP A 143 15.84 1.47 -0.52
C ASP A 143 16.60 2.43 0.42
N SER A 144 16.38 2.25 1.72
CA SER A 144 16.86 3.19 2.73
C SER A 144 18.36 3.11 2.96
N ILE A 145 19.01 4.28 2.98
CA ILE A 145 20.43 4.44 3.35
C ILE A 145 20.72 4.10 4.82
N HIS A 146 19.69 4.07 5.68
CA HIS A 146 19.82 3.76 7.10
C HIS A 146 19.84 2.24 7.39
N GLY A 147 19.79 1.42 6.34
CA GLY A 147 19.69 -0.03 6.44
C GLY A 147 18.26 -0.51 6.21
N THR A 148 18.10 -1.83 6.20
CA THR A 148 16.83 -2.48 5.88
C THR A 148 15.83 -2.30 7.01
N VAL A 149 14.71 -1.63 6.72
CA VAL A 149 13.48 -1.77 7.50
C VAL A 149 13.11 -3.24 7.47
N GLN A 150 12.99 -3.87 8.64
CA GLN A 150 12.92 -5.32 8.70
C GLN A 150 11.51 -5.81 8.38
N TYR A 151 10.49 -5.07 8.81
CA TYR A 151 9.11 -5.45 8.60
C TYR A 151 8.28 -4.33 7.98
N CYS A 152 7.42 -4.70 7.01
CA CYS A 152 6.55 -3.77 6.31
C CYS A 152 5.67 -3.00 7.30
N ASN A 153 5.17 -3.70 8.32
CA ASN A 153 4.27 -3.16 9.35
C ASN A 153 4.96 -2.21 10.34
N GLU A 154 6.26 -1.94 10.25
CA GLU A 154 6.90 -0.86 11.03
C GLU A 154 6.34 0.51 10.63
N CYS A 155 6.07 0.71 9.34
CA CYS A 155 5.42 1.91 8.79
C CYS A 155 3.97 1.62 8.40
N HIS A 156 3.72 0.47 7.79
CA HIS A 156 2.45 0.13 7.15
C HIS A 156 1.45 -0.55 8.08
N LYS A 157 0.63 0.24 8.77
CA LYS A 157 -0.24 -0.28 9.84
C LYS A 157 -1.55 -0.84 9.30
N GLY A 158 -1.93 -2.02 9.80
CA GLY A 158 -3.16 -2.71 9.42
C GLY A 158 -4.40 -1.95 9.87
N HIS A 159 -4.61 -1.85 11.19
CA HIS A 159 -5.83 -1.29 11.77
C HIS A 159 -5.66 0.10 12.42
N SER A 160 -4.59 0.82 12.06
CA SER A 160 -4.32 2.17 12.56
C SER A 160 -3.71 3.07 11.49
N GLU A 161 -3.56 4.36 11.81
CA GLU A 161 -2.86 5.32 10.95
C GLU A 161 -1.44 4.84 10.58
N GLN A 162 -1.00 5.17 9.36
CA GLN A 162 0.34 4.83 8.88
C GLN A 162 1.41 5.64 9.65
N VAL A 163 2.60 5.06 9.85
CA VAL A 163 3.68 5.72 10.60
C VAL A 163 4.83 6.14 9.69
N ASP A 164 5.12 7.44 9.66
CA ASP A 164 6.22 8.01 8.89
C ASP A 164 7.48 8.10 9.75
N ILE A 165 8.20 6.99 9.87
CA ILE A 165 9.43 6.93 10.68
C ILE A 165 10.52 7.85 10.09
N CYS A 166 10.55 8.02 8.77
CA CYS A 166 11.53 8.88 8.10
C CYS A 166 11.30 10.36 8.46
N GLY A 167 10.02 10.74 8.48
CA GLY A 167 9.50 12.05 8.86
C GLY A 167 9.86 12.50 10.28
N GLU A 168 10.19 11.57 11.18
CA GLU A 168 10.51 11.88 12.57
C GLU A 168 11.84 12.62 12.73
N CYS A 169 12.79 12.39 11.81
CA CYS A 169 14.12 12.98 11.87
C CYS A 169 14.34 14.06 10.80
N HIS A 170 13.72 13.89 9.62
CA HIS A 170 13.90 14.80 8.49
C HIS A 170 12.64 14.86 7.63
N PRO A 171 12.51 15.84 6.72
CA PRO A 171 11.42 15.81 5.75
C PRO A 171 11.42 14.49 4.98
N ASN A 172 10.27 13.83 4.90
CA ASN A 172 10.10 12.57 4.17
C ASN A 172 10.03 12.74 2.64
N GLY A 173 10.42 13.91 2.11
CA GLY A 173 10.25 14.25 0.70
C GLY A 173 8.83 14.65 0.28
N GLY A 174 7.92 14.89 1.24
CA GLY A 174 6.53 15.25 0.96
C GLY A 174 5.65 14.06 0.57
N GLN A 175 6.07 12.86 0.95
CA GLN A 175 5.36 11.63 0.64
C GLN A 175 4.11 11.47 1.50
N THR A 176 3.11 10.81 0.92
CA THR A 176 1.91 10.37 1.63
C THR A 176 1.84 8.85 1.54
N MET A 177 1.85 8.19 2.69
CA MET A 177 1.63 6.75 2.74
C MET A 177 0.16 6.45 2.47
N ARG A 178 -0.10 5.38 1.73
CA ARG A 178 -1.47 4.94 1.47
C ARG A 178 -1.99 4.16 2.68
N GLY A 179 -3.18 4.50 3.15
CA GLY A 179 -3.80 3.84 4.30
C GLY A 179 -5.23 4.29 4.60
N THR A 180 -5.81 5.20 3.81
CA THR A 180 -7.19 5.64 3.94
C THR A 180 -7.82 5.73 2.55
N VAL A 181 -9.14 5.51 2.46
CA VAL A 181 -9.93 5.65 1.22
C VAL A 181 -10.36 7.11 0.94
N SER A 182 -9.67 8.09 1.53
CA SER A 182 -10.00 9.52 1.42
C SER A 182 -9.59 10.15 0.10
#